data_AF-A0A960YM15-F1
#
_entry.id   AF-A0A960YM15-F1
#
_cell.length_a   1.000
_cell.length_b   1.000
_cell.length_c   1.000
_cell.angle_alpha   90.00
_cell.angle_beta   90.00
_cell.angle_gamma   90.00
#
_symmetry.space_group_name_H-M   'P 1'
#
loop_
_entity.id
_entity.type
_entity.pdbx_description
1 polymer ?
#
loop_
_entity_poly.entity_id
_entity_poly.type
_entity_poly.pdbx_seq_one_letter_code
_entity_poly.pdbx_strand_id
1 'polypeptide(L)'
;MNLREIYKRIGGWALLAGGITTFLAYHYLNSATGIFLFSIGILLLVSDPALLLSKPGDATLEGRWKTLYLCWSLILAAVVFYLIRDSIHGEEDSIAARMRLFLLILFLFSFVGAALVRISFGLEYSSRASLAGQKSRERNAMHASLAVLAALALFSALNYLASQRNPSLDMSPGYYSYSEDSRKIIASLDGKVEVHAFLPVNQVIRDKSTSSTIPELYRIADDVRIMLEQLPGINSNISLEFHNADLADFDSDEFGTVGNGTIIIRALKKGDVESDDHPYVDRRVYVYTKKDMERLERESVRALLQVSSPPRMVYFPAANGERISLPKAAANPHSLETFRELIRYYNYRLRDLGAGADWPGPIPDDADAVVLAGPTAPYNDEARQALLDYARKGGKIMVLIDPAGPETFEWLFEGLAIPYKYQRQLLSNNPRRPGELYLQQFEQHRMTENLNVGGKAA
;
A
#
# COMPACT_ATOMS: atom_id res chain seq x y z
N MET A 1 -20.90 -56.69 -20.87
CA MET A 1 -20.34 -56.50 -19.51
C MET A 1 -21.49 -56.07 -18.60
N ASN A 2 -21.74 -56.77 -17.48
CA ASN A 2 -22.84 -56.43 -16.57
C ASN A 2 -22.59 -55.03 -15.96
N LEU A 3 -23.62 -54.18 -15.79
CA LEU A 3 -23.49 -52.82 -15.26
C LEU A 3 -22.74 -52.80 -13.91
N ARG A 4 -22.92 -53.84 -13.10
CA ARG A 4 -22.21 -54.05 -11.84
C ARG A 4 -20.70 -54.24 -12.01
N GLU A 5 -20.26 -54.96 -13.05
CA GLU A 5 -18.83 -55.13 -13.37
C GLU A 5 -18.17 -53.83 -13.81
N ILE A 6 -18.94 -52.97 -14.48
CA ILE A 6 -18.51 -51.62 -14.84
C ILE A 6 -18.31 -50.80 -13.56
N TYR A 7 -19.31 -50.76 -12.66
CA TYR A 7 -19.21 -49.99 -11.41
C TYR A 7 -18.10 -50.47 -10.47
N LYS A 8 -17.77 -51.77 -10.46
CA LYS A 8 -16.59 -52.25 -9.72
C LYS A 8 -15.30 -51.56 -10.18
N ARG A 9 -15.16 -51.26 -11.48
CA ARG A 9 -13.99 -50.59 -12.07
C ARG A 9 -14.05 -49.07 -11.99
N ILE A 10 -15.18 -48.47 -12.36
CA ILE A 10 -15.30 -47.01 -12.55
C ILE A 10 -16.14 -46.30 -11.49
N GLY A 11 -16.61 -46.99 -10.46
CA GLY A 11 -17.51 -46.42 -9.45
C GLY A 11 -16.96 -45.17 -8.75
N GLY A 12 -15.63 -45.03 -8.64
CA GLY A 12 -15.02 -43.82 -8.10
C GLY A 12 -15.17 -42.59 -9.00
N TRP A 13 -15.14 -42.79 -10.32
CA TRP A 13 -15.40 -41.74 -11.30
C TRP A 13 -16.89 -41.37 -11.36
N ALA A 14 -17.78 -42.36 -11.23
CA ALA A 14 -19.21 -42.13 -11.12
C ALA A 14 -19.56 -41.33 -9.86
N LEU A 15 -18.92 -41.64 -8.73
CA LEU A 15 -19.05 -40.89 -7.47
C LEU A 15 -18.56 -39.45 -7.61
N LEU A 16 -17.39 -39.22 -8.22
CA LEU A 16 -16.88 -37.86 -8.46
C LEU A 16 -17.81 -37.06 -9.34
N ALA A 17 -18.19 -37.60 -10.51
CA ALA A 17 -19.08 -36.92 -11.44
C ALA A 17 -20.44 -36.65 -10.78
N GLY A 18 -21.04 -37.66 -10.14
CA GLY A 18 -22.31 -37.54 -9.45
C GLY A 18 -22.28 -36.50 -8.33
N GLY A 19 -21.23 -36.50 -7.52
CA GLY A 19 -21.07 -35.53 -6.44
C GLY A 19 -20.89 -34.10 -6.94
N ILE A 20 -19.98 -33.87 -7.88
CA ILE A 20 -19.77 -32.55 -8.48
C ILE A 20 -21.08 -32.03 -9.07
N THR A 21 -21.76 -32.84 -9.88
CA THR A 21 -23.04 -32.45 -10.49
C THR A 21 -24.10 -32.16 -9.42
N THR A 22 -24.20 -32.97 -8.37
CA THR A 22 -25.18 -32.76 -7.27
C THR A 22 -24.94 -31.45 -6.53
N PHE A 23 -23.70 -31.20 -6.08
CA PHE A 23 -23.38 -30.03 -5.26
C PHE A 23 -23.39 -28.72 -6.06
N LEU A 24 -23.08 -28.75 -7.36
CA LEU A 24 -23.26 -27.60 -8.25
C LEU A 24 -24.74 -27.34 -8.52
N ALA A 25 -25.52 -28.37 -8.87
CA ALA A 25 -26.92 -28.22 -9.23
C ALA A 25 -27.83 -27.84 -8.06
N TYR A 26 -27.42 -28.12 -6.82
CA TYR A 26 -28.15 -27.78 -5.59
C TYR A 26 -28.54 -26.29 -5.52
N HIS A 27 -27.67 -25.38 -5.97
CA HIS A 27 -27.97 -23.94 -5.97
C HIS A 27 -28.97 -23.51 -7.08
N TYR A 28 -29.28 -24.41 -8.01
CA TYR A 28 -30.11 -24.13 -9.18
C TYR A 28 -31.42 -24.93 -9.21
N LEU A 29 -31.87 -25.42 -8.04
CA LEU A 29 -33.11 -26.20 -7.90
C LEU A 29 -34.38 -25.43 -8.30
N ASN A 30 -34.30 -24.11 -8.48
CA ASN A 30 -35.39 -23.29 -9.01
C ASN A 30 -35.56 -23.38 -10.54
N SER A 31 -34.65 -24.07 -11.24
CA SER A 31 -34.67 -24.23 -12.70
C SER A 31 -34.90 -25.68 -13.09
N ALA A 32 -35.64 -25.92 -14.18
CA ALA A 32 -35.89 -27.27 -14.70
C ALA A 32 -34.58 -28.01 -15.03
N THR A 33 -33.58 -27.29 -15.57
CA THR A 33 -32.25 -27.83 -15.84
C THR A 33 -31.49 -28.18 -14.57
N GLY A 34 -31.57 -27.37 -13.53
CA GLY A 34 -30.96 -27.64 -12.22
C GLY A 34 -31.58 -28.87 -11.54
N ILE A 35 -32.91 -28.99 -11.53
CA ILE A 35 -33.61 -30.18 -11.00
C ILE A 35 -33.18 -31.45 -11.75
N PHE A 36 -33.10 -31.38 -13.07
CA PHE A 36 -32.66 -32.50 -13.90
C PHE A 36 -31.22 -32.93 -13.58
N LEU A 37 -30.28 -31.98 -13.54
CA LEU A 37 -28.88 -32.25 -13.22
C LEU A 37 -28.70 -32.78 -11.79
N PHE A 38 -29.41 -32.21 -10.82
CA PHE A 38 -29.41 -32.67 -9.43
C PHE A 38 -29.91 -34.12 -9.32
N SER A 39 -30.99 -34.45 -10.04
CA SER A 39 -31.54 -35.81 -10.08
C SER A 39 -30.55 -36.82 -10.67
N ILE A 40 -29.86 -36.46 -11.76
CA ILE A 40 -28.80 -37.29 -12.36
C ILE A 40 -27.63 -37.45 -11.39
N GLY A 41 -27.21 -36.37 -10.74
CA GLY A 41 -26.11 -36.38 -9.78
C GLY A 41 -26.38 -37.34 -8.62
N ILE A 42 -27.57 -37.26 -8.02
CA ILE A 42 -27.99 -38.17 -6.94
C ILE A 42 -28.06 -39.61 -7.45
N LEU A 43 -28.61 -39.83 -8.65
CA LEU A 43 -28.69 -41.17 -9.23
C LEU A 43 -27.30 -41.80 -9.39
N LEU A 44 -26.30 -41.02 -9.80
CA LEU A 44 -24.90 -41.47 -9.90
C LEU A 44 -24.22 -41.70 -8.55
N LEU A 45 -24.58 -40.94 -7.50
CA LEU A 45 -24.07 -41.16 -6.14
C LEU A 45 -24.64 -42.43 -5.51
N VAL A 46 -25.94 -42.70 -5.73
CA VAL A 46 -26.67 -43.83 -5.12
C VAL A 46 -26.52 -45.12 -5.94
N SER A 47 -26.22 -45.03 -7.23
CA SER A 47 -26.05 -46.20 -8.09
C SER A 47 -24.90 -47.12 -7.63
N ASP A 48 -23.80 -46.56 -7.12
CA ASP A 48 -22.67 -47.33 -6.60
C ASP A 48 -23.05 -48.23 -5.40
N PRO A 49 -23.59 -47.71 -4.29
CA PRO A 49 -24.07 -48.53 -3.19
C PRO A 49 -25.21 -49.47 -3.60
N ALA A 50 -26.18 -48.98 -4.40
CA ALA A 50 -27.34 -49.77 -4.81
C ALA A 50 -26.92 -51.02 -5.63
N LEU A 51 -26.02 -50.87 -6.59
CA LEU A 51 -25.58 -51.97 -7.45
C LEU A 51 -24.66 -52.96 -6.71
N LEU A 52 -23.83 -52.49 -5.79
CA LEU A 52 -22.91 -53.36 -5.07
C LEU A 52 -23.63 -54.15 -3.95
N LEU A 53 -24.57 -53.53 -3.23
CA LEU A 53 -25.38 -54.17 -2.19
C LEU A 53 -26.44 -55.15 -2.73
N SER A 54 -26.81 -55.05 -4.01
CA SER A 54 -27.82 -55.94 -4.63
C SER A 54 -27.48 -57.44 -4.55
N LYS A 55 -26.20 -57.81 -4.38
CA LYS A 55 -25.73 -59.19 -4.19
C LYS A 55 -24.59 -59.22 -3.17
N PRO A 56 -24.89 -59.27 -1.86
CA PRO A 56 -23.88 -59.20 -0.81
C PRO A 56 -22.94 -60.42 -0.79
N GLY A 57 -23.36 -61.57 -1.34
CA GLY A 57 -22.54 -62.79 -1.46
C GLY A 57 -21.60 -62.83 -2.67
N ASP A 58 -21.18 -61.68 -3.21
CA ASP A 58 -20.25 -61.66 -4.35
C ASP A 58 -18.82 -61.95 -3.89
N ALA A 59 -18.29 -63.12 -4.25
CA ALA A 59 -16.93 -63.57 -3.94
C ALA A 59 -15.84 -62.59 -4.43
N THR A 60 -16.14 -61.74 -5.42
CA THR A 60 -15.18 -60.72 -5.87
C THR A 60 -15.03 -59.56 -4.89
N LEU A 61 -15.97 -59.35 -3.96
CA LEU A 61 -15.99 -58.26 -2.99
C LEU A 61 -15.63 -58.74 -1.56
N GLU A 62 -15.36 -60.03 -1.38
CA GLU A 62 -15.03 -60.64 -0.10
C GLU A 62 -13.79 -59.96 0.53
N GLY A 63 -13.88 -59.62 1.82
CA GLY A 63 -12.85 -58.87 2.55
C GLY A 63 -12.82 -57.35 2.31
N ARG A 64 -13.55 -56.82 1.32
CA ARG A 64 -13.46 -55.40 0.91
C ARG A 64 -14.68 -54.54 1.29
N TRP A 65 -15.69 -55.16 1.89
CA TRP A 65 -16.89 -54.48 2.36
C TRP A 65 -16.59 -53.33 3.32
N LYS A 66 -15.57 -53.47 4.19
CA LYS A 66 -15.16 -52.41 5.12
C LYS A 66 -14.74 -51.12 4.39
N THR A 67 -13.99 -51.24 3.30
CA THR A 67 -13.52 -50.10 2.50
C THR A 67 -14.66 -49.43 1.75
N LEU A 68 -15.64 -50.20 1.27
CA LEU A 68 -16.86 -49.67 0.64
C LEU A 68 -17.74 -48.93 1.65
N TYR A 69 -17.95 -49.48 2.84
CA TYR A 69 -18.68 -48.80 3.91
C TYR A 69 -17.98 -47.52 4.37
N LEU A 70 -16.65 -47.53 4.48
CA LEU A 70 -15.87 -46.33 4.76
C LEU A 70 -16.10 -45.26 3.67
N CYS A 71 -16.02 -45.64 2.40
CA CYS A 71 -16.30 -44.72 1.30
C CYS A 71 -17.71 -44.12 1.39
N TRP A 72 -18.75 -44.93 1.56
CA TRP A 72 -20.12 -44.43 1.61
C TRP A 72 -20.39 -43.58 2.86
N SER A 73 -19.77 -43.90 4.00
CA SER A 73 -19.85 -43.05 5.20
C SER A 73 -19.18 -41.69 5.01
N LEU A 74 -18.06 -41.62 4.27
CA LEU A 74 -17.40 -40.37 3.92
C LEU A 74 -18.24 -39.52 2.95
N ILE A 75 -18.92 -40.13 1.98
CA ILE A 75 -19.87 -39.41 1.10
C ILE A 75 -21.02 -38.84 1.93
N LEU A 76 -21.59 -39.64 2.84
CA LEU A 76 -22.67 -39.20 3.70
C LEU A 76 -22.22 -38.04 4.59
N ALA A 77 -21.02 -38.12 5.18
CA ALA A 77 -20.43 -37.04 5.95
C ALA A 77 -20.24 -35.77 5.10
N ALA A 78 -19.77 -35.90 3.86
CA ALA A 78 -19.65 -34.77 2.94
C ALA A 78 -21.01 -34.08 2.70
N VAL A 79 -22.07 -34.85 2.43
CA VAL A 79 -23.41 -34.31 2.26
C VAL A 79 -23.88 -33.56 3.52
N VAL A 80 -23.68 -34.14 4.70
CA VAL A 80 -24.05 -33.51 5.97
C VAL A 80 -23.29 -32.19 6.19
N PHE A 81 -21.97 -32.17 6.01
CA PHE A 81 -21.17 -30.95 6.18
C PHE A 81 -21.55 -29.87 5.18
N TYR A 82 -21.88 -30.25 3.94
CA TYR A 82 -22.34 -29.32 2.92
C TYR A 82 -23.67 -28.65 3.33
N LEU A 83 -24.66 -29.42 3.77
CA LEU A 83 -25.97 -28.89 4.18
C LEU A 83 -25.89 -28.01 5.43
N ILE A 84 -25.09 -28.42 6.42
CA ILE A 84 -24.88 -27.61 7.64
C ILE A 84 -24.18 -26.29 7.27
N ARG A 85 -23.18 -26.33 6.38
CA ARG A 85 -22.48 -25.13 5.92
C ARG A 85 -23.42 -24.15 5.23
N ASP A 86 -24.27 -24.66 4.34
CA ASP A 86 -25.23 -23.87 3.57
C ASP A 86 -26.25 -23.16 4.48
N SER A 87 -26.62 -23.80 5.59
CA SER A 87 -27.59 -23.27 6.56
C SER A 87 -27.04 -22.12 7.44
N ILE A 88 -25.72 -21.88 7.43
CA ILE A 88 -25.09 -20.86 8.29
C ILE A 88 -24.96 -19.54 7.51
N HIS A 89 -25.69 -18.52 7.95
CA HIS A 89 -25.63 -17.16 7.39
C HIS A 89 -25.00 -16.18 8.41
N GLY A 90 -24.35 -15.12 7.92
CA GLY A 90 -23.65 -14.15 8.76
C GLY A 90 -22.56 -13.37 7.99
N GLU A 91 -22.18 -12.21 8.52
CA GLU A 91 -21.17 -11.28 7.99
C GLU A 91 -19.77 -11.92 7.86
N GLU A 92 -18.94 -11.38 6.97
CA GLU A 92 -17.66 -11.96 6.56
C GLU A 92 -16.61 -12.01 7.69
N ASP A 93 -16.66 -11.13 8.68
CA ASP A 93 -15.74 -11.10 9.83
C ASP A 93 -16.25 -11.83 11.09
N SER A 94 -17.40 -12.49 10.99
CA SER A 94 -18.05 -13.14 12.13
C SER A 94 -17.52 -14.55 12.44
N ILE A 95 -17.84 -15.06 13.64
CA ILE A 95 -17.61 -16.46 14.01
C ILE A 95 -18.29 -17.42 13.00
N ALA A 96 -19.42 -17.01 12.42
CA ALA A 96 -20.13 -17.77 11.41
C ALA A 96 -19.29 -17.96 10.13
N ALA A 97 -18.52 -16.96 9.70
CA ALA A 97 -17.62 -17.08 8.55
C ALA A 97 -16.52 -18.13 8.81
N ARG A 98 -15.93 -18.14 10.01
CA ARG A 98 -14.93 -19.14 10.41
C ARG A 98 -15.52 -20.56 10.45
N MET A 99 -16.76 -20.70 10.93
CA MET A 99 -17.47 -21.99 10.93
C MET A 99 -17.78 -22.48 9.51
N ARG A 100 -18.21 -21.59 8.60
CA ARG A 100 -18.43 -21.94 7.19
C ARG A 100 -17.16 -22.43 6.51
N LEU A 101 -16.02 -21.79 6.82
CA LEU A 101 -14.71 -22.20 6.30
C LEU A 101 -14.29 -23.56 6.86
N PHE A 102 -14.48 -23.78 8.16
CA PHE A 102 -14.19 -25.07 8.79
C PHE A 102 -15.02 -26.21 8.19
N LEU A 103 -16.33 -26.00 7.99
CA LEU A 103 -17.21 -26.99 7.37
C LEU A 103 -16.89 -27.22 5.89
N LEU A 104 -16.43 -26.20 5.16
CA LEU A 104 -15.96 -26.36 3.78
C LEU A 104 -14.77 -27.32 3.72
N ILE A 105 -13.82 -27.18 4.65
CA ILE A 105 -12.67 -28.08 4.76
C ILE A 105 -13.17 -29.51 5.01
N LEU A 106 -14.01 -29.73 6.03
CA LEU A 106 -14.55 -31.06 6.34
C LEU A 106 -15.32 -31.69 5.18
N PHE A 107 -16.11 -30.90 4.46
CA PHE A 107 -16.79 -31.31 3.23
C PHE A 107 -15.79 -31.79 2.16
N LEU A 108 -14.79 -30.98 1.83
CA LEU A 108 -13.80 -31.31 0.79
C LEU A 108 -13.00 -32.55 1.16
N PHE A 109 -12.55 -32.67 2.41
CA PHE A 109 -11.82 -33.84 2.90
C PHE A 109 -12.67 -35.12 2.80
N SER A 110 -13.93 -35.05 3.19
CA SER A 110 -14.84 -36.19 3.14
C SER A 110 -15.17 -36.59 1.71
N PHE A 111 -15.45 -35.62 0.83
CA PHE A 111 -15.82 -35.87 -0.56
C PHE A 111 -14.64 -36.39 -1.39
N VAL A 112 -13.50 -35.69 -1.35
CA VAL A 112 -12.28 -36.09 -2.07
C VAL A 112 -11.72 -37.39 -1.49
N GLY A 113 -11.76 -37.56 -0.15
CA GLY A 113 -11.38 -38.80 0.50
C GLY A 113 -12.20 -39.99 0.02
N ALA A 114 -13.52 -39.87 -0.05
CA ALA A 114 -14.39 -40.91 -0.58
C ALA A 114 -14.06 -41.26 -2.04
N ALA A 115 -13.90 -40.24 -2.89
CA ALA A 115 -13.54 -40.42 -4.29
C ALA A 115 -12.21 -41.17 -4.47
N LEU A 116 -11.16 -40.77 -3.74
CA LEU A 116 -9.84 -41.41 -3.80
C LEU A 116 -9.88 -42.86 -3.33
N VAL A 117 -10.54 -43.14 -2.21
CA VAL A 117 -10.72 -44.50 -1.70
C VAL A 117 -11.44 -45.37 -2.74
N ARG A 118 -12.48 -44.84 -3.40
CA ARG A 118 -13.26 -45.57 -4.39
C ARG A 118 -12.53 -45.77 -5.72
N ILE A 119 -11.75 -44.78 -6.17
CA ILE A 119 -10.89 -44.90 -7.35
C ILE A 119 -9.79 -45.93 -7.11
N SER A 120 -9.15 -45.89 -5.93
CA SER A 120 -8.14 -46.88 -5.52
C SER A 120 -8.70 -48.29 -5.62
N PHE A 121 -9.89 -48.51 -5.08
CA PHE A 121 -10.57 -49.80 -5.20
C PHE A 121 -10.81 -50.22 -6.67
N GLY A 122 -11.24 -49.28 -7.52
CA GLY A 122 -11.53 -49.55 -8.93
C GLY A 122 -10.28 -49.94 -9.74
N LEU A 123 -9.16 -49.25 -9.50
CA LEU A 123 -7.86 -49.56 -10.09
C LEU A 123 -7.37 -50.95 -9.65
N GLU A 124 -7.48 -51.28 -8.37
CA GLU A 124 -7.15 -52.62 -7.88
C GLU A 124 -8.00 -53.71 -8.56
N TYR A 125 -9.31 -53.48 -8.69
CA TYR A 125 -10.21 -54.44 -9.33
C TYR A 125 -9.82 -54.69 -10.80
N SER A 126 -9.43 -53.63 -11.52
CA SER A 126 -8.96 -53.72 -12.91
C SER A 126 -7.60 -54.45 -13.05
N SER A 127 -6.77 -54.43 -12.01
CA SER A 127 -5.40 -54.98 -12.02
C SER A 127 -5.29 -56.49 -11.72
N ARG A 128 -6.42 -57.19 -11.56
CA ARG A 128 -6.53 -58.64 -11.25
C ARG A 128 -5.86 -59.59 -12.25
N ALA A 129 -5.27 -59.10 -13.34
CA ALA A 129 -4.49 -59.91 -14.27
C ALA A 129 -3.05 -60.23 -13.80
N SER A 130 -2.55 -59.65 -12.69
CA SER A 130 -1.17 -59.90 -12.22
C SER A 130 -1.13 -60.39 -10.75
N LEU A 131 -1.21 -61.72 -10.58
CA LEU A 131 -1.14 -62.42 -9.30
C LEU A 131 0.29 -62.46 -8.74
N ALA A 132 0.79 -61.35 -8.20
CA ALA A 132 1.89 -61.31 -7.23
C ALA A 132 1.91 -59.95 -6.50
N GLY A 133 1.68 -59.94 -5.18
CA GLY A 133 1.87 -58.73 -4.34
C GLY A 133 0.62 -58.00 -3.84
N GLN A 134 -0.54 -58.68 -3.76
CA GLN A 134 -1.84 -58.09 -3.36
C GLN A 134 -1.82 -57.28 -2.05
N LYS A 135 -1.20 -57.80 -0.97
CA LYS A 135 -1.14 -57.11 0.34
C LYS A 135 -0.25 -55.86 0.34
N SER A 136 0.84 -55.85 -0.43
CA SER A 136 1.75 -54.70 -0.49
C SER A 136 1.15 -53.55 -1.31
N ARG A 137 0.38 -53.87 -2.35
CA ARG A 137 -0.28 -52.87 -3.20
C ARG A 137 -1.43 -52.18 -2.49
N GLU A 138 -2.24 -52.90 -1.71
CA GLU A 138 -3.32 -52.33 -0.89
C GLU A 138 -2.76 -51.33 0.14
N ARG A 139 -1.68 -51.70 0.81
CA ARG A 139 -0.99 -50.81 1.75
C ARG A 139 -0.41 -49.58 1.05
N ASN A 140 0.20 -49.74 -0.13
CA ASN A 140 0.79 -48.62 -0.88
C ASN A 140 -0.27 -47.67 -1.45
N ALA A 141 -1.41 -48.19 -1.91
CA ALA A 141 -2.51 -47.36 -2.42
C ALA A 141 -3.20 -46.59 -1.28
N MET A 142 -3.34 -47.21 -0.11
CA MET A 142 -3.81 -46.55 1.11
C MET A 142 -2.84 -45.47 1.58
N HIS A 143 -1.52 -45.72 1.53
CA HIS A 143 -0.52 -44.68 1.84
C HIS A 143 -0.53 -43.54 0.82
N ALA A 144 -0.72 -43.83 -0.47
CA ALA A 144 -0.79 -42.80 -1.50
C ALA A 144 -2.01 -41.90 -1.33
N SER A 145 -3.19 -42.46 -1.02
CA SER A 145 -4.38 -41.65 -0.75
C SER A 145 -4.25 -40.85 0.55
N LEU A 146 -3.66 -41.42 1.60
CA LEU A 146 -3.37 -40.69 2.83
C LEU A 146 -2.36 -39.54 2.58
N ALA A 147 -1.33 -39.78 1.77
CA ALA A 147 -0.33 -38.78 1.42
C ALA A 147 -0.93 -37.63 0.61
N VAL A 148 -1.84 -37.92 -0.32
CA VAL A 148 -2.57 -36.88 -1.07
C VAL A 148 -3.45 -36.04 -0.15
N LEU A 149 -4.18 -36.67 0.78
CA LEU A 149 -4.99 -35.95 1.77
C LEU A 149 -4.12 -35.09 2.70
N ALA A 150 -2.99 -35.62 3.18
CA ALA A 150 -2.05 -34.88 4.02
C ALA A 150 -1.41 -33.71 3.27
N ALA A 151 -1.05 -33.90 1.99
CA ALA A 151 -0.55 -32.83 1.15
C ALA A 151 -1.60 -31.73 0.95
N LEU A 152 -2.86 -32.11 0.70
CA LEU A 152 -3.96 -31.15 0.58
C LEU A 152 -4.16 -30.34 1.87
N ALA A 153 -4.11 -31.00 3.03
CA ALA A 153 -4.20 -30.34 4.34
C ALA A 153 -3.06 -29.34 4.56
N LEU A 154 -1.84 -29.76 4.23
CA LEU A 154 -0.66 -28.92 4.31
C LEU A 154 -0.76 -27.71 3.37
N PHE A 155 -1.17 -27.91 2.12
CA PHE A 155 -1.37 -26.82 1.16
C PHE A 155 -2.45 -25.84 1.62
N SER A 156 -3.57 -26.32 2.15
CA SER A 156 -4.61 -25.45 2.71
C SER A 156 -4.10 -24.65 3.92
N ALA A 157 -3.35 -25.28 4.83
CA ALA A 157 -2.76 -24.61 5.99
C ALA A 157 -1.71 -23.57 5.60
N LEU A 158 -0.84 -23.90 4.64
CA LEU A 158 0.16 -22.97 4.09
C LEU A 158 -0.52 -21.79 3.40
N ASN A 159 -1.56 -22.04 2.60
CA ASN A 159 -2.31 -20.97 1.94
C ASN A 159 -3.00 -20.04 2.94
N TYR A 160 -3.58 -20.59 4.01
CA TYR A 160 -4.17 -19.80 5.09
C TYR A 160 -3.11 -18.94 5.81
N LEU A 161 -1.94 -19.52 6.10
CA LEU A 161 -0.84 -18.80 6.76
C LEU A 161 -0.26 -17.70 5.87
N ALA A 162 -0.11 -17.97 4.57
CA ALA A 162 0.32 -16.99 3.57
C ALA A 162 -0.67 -15.83 3.46
N SER A 163 -1.98 -16.13 3.45
CA SER A 163 -3.04 -15.12 3.42
C SER A 163 -3.05 -14.22 4.66
N GLN A 164 -2.65 -14.71 5.84
CA GLN A 164 -2.59 -13.86 7.04
C GLN A 164 -1.33 -13.00 7.12
N ARG A 165 -0.18 -13.54 6.72
CA ARG A 165 1.12 -12.85 6.95
C ARG A 165 1.63 -12.08 5.74
N ASN A 166 1.05 -12.29 4.56
CA ASN A 166 1.34 -11.65 3.28
C ASN A 166 2.81 -11.16 3.11
N PRO A 167 3.84 -12.00 3.33
CA PRO A 167 5.22 -11.55 3.20
C PRO A 167 5.51 -11.32 1.72
N SER A 168 5.63 -10.05 1.32
CA SER A 168 6.01 -9.66 -0.04
C SER A 168 7.53 -9.52 -0.14
N LEU A 169 8.10 -10.11 -1.19
CA LEU A 169 9.50 -9.93 -1.54
C LEU A 169 9.56 -9.02 -2.77
N ASP A 170 10.05 -7.80 -2.62
CA ASP A 170 10.21 -6.86 -3.73
C ASP A 170 11.43 -7.26 -4.58
N MET A 171 11.17 -7.80 -5.77
CA MET A 171 12.19 -8.13 -6.77
C MET A 171 12.23 -7.12 -7.92
N SER A 172 11.56 -5.97 -7.77
CA SER A 172 11.48 -4.97 -8.82
C SER A 172 12.83 -4.23 -9.00
N PRO A 173 13.15 -3.74 -10.20
CA PRO A 173 14.38 -2.97 -10.43
C PRO A 173 14.38 -1.56 -9.82
N GLY A 174 13.47 -1.27 -8.88
CA GLY A 174 13.32 0.06 -8.25
C GLY A 174 12.59 1.11 -9.12
N TYR A 175 12.03 0.71 -10.27
CA TYR A 175 11.16 1.60 -11.04
C TYR A 175 9.90 1.92 -10.21
N TYR A 176 9.59 3.21 -10.05
CA TYR A 176 8.45 3.71 -9.25
C TYR A 176 8.53 3.39 -7.75
N SER A 177 9.74 3.46 -7.19
CA SER A 177 9.98 3.43 -5.74
C SER A 177 10.40 4.80 -5.23
N TYR A 178 10.10 5.10 -3.96
CA TYR A 178 10.62 6.32 -3.33
C TYR A 178 12.14 6.26 -3.19
N SER A 179 12.81 7.35 -3.53
CA SER A 179 14.25 7.54 -3.32
C SER A 179 14.62 7.53 -1.84
N GLU A 180 15.92 7.32 -1.54
CA GLU A 180 16.40 7.30 -0.15
C GLU A 180 16.11 8.60 0.59
N ASP A 181 16.22 9.75 -0.08
CA ASP A 181 15.96 11.06 0.51
C ASP A 181 14.46 11.23 0.82
N SER A 182 13.58 10.85 -0.12
CA SER A 182 12.14 10.83 0.11
C SER A 182 11.75 9.90 1.26
N ARG A 183 12.39 8.72 1.37
CA ARG A 183 12.14 7.78 2.48
C ARG A 183 12.52 8.38 3.82
N LYS A 184 13.65 9.07 3.93
CA LYS A 184 14.05 9.77 5.17
C LYS A 184 13.02 10.83 5.57
N ILE A 185 12.55 11.62 4.61
CA ILE A 185 11.51 12.62 4.82
C ILE A 185 10.23 11.94 5.34
N ILE A 186 9.70 10.95 4.60
CA ILE A 186 8.47 10.24 4.94
C ILE A 186 8.56 9.57 6.32
N ALA A 187 9.71 8.95 6.65
CA ALA A 187 9.95 8.29 7.93
C ALA A 187 9.97 9.28 9.12
N SER A 188 10.31 10.54 8.88
CA SER A 188 10.35 11.59 9.91
C SER A 188 9.03 12.34 10.12
N LEU A 189 7.98 12.01 9.36
CA LEU A 189 6.70 12.71 9.47
C LEU A 189 5.98 12.34 10.77
N ASP A 190 5.59 13.37 11.51
CA ASP A 190 4.85 13.24 12.76
C ASP A 190 3.35 13.43 12.53
N GLY A 191 2.54 12.52 13.06
CA GLY A 191 1.08 12.57 13.00
C GLY A 191 0.48 11.52 12.08
N LYS A 192 -0.80 11.18 12.32
CA LYS A 192 -1.54 10.22 11.51
C LYS A 192 -1.96 10.88 10.19
N VAL A 193 -1.61 10.24 9.09
CA VAL A 193 -1.92 10.70 7.74
C VAL A 193 -2.70 9.62 7.02
N GLU A 194 -3.78 10.00 6.36
CA GLU A 194 -4.62 9.11 5.57
C GLU A 194 -4.42 9.41 4.09
N VAL A 195 -4.17 8.36 3.31
CA VAL A 195 -3.96 8.44 1.86
C VAL A 195 -5.04 7.63 1.17
N HIS A 196 -5.92 8.31 0.44
CA HIS A 196 -6.98 7.70 -0.36
C HIS A 196 -6.62 7.84 -1.84
N ALA A 197 -6.30 6.72 -2.49
CA ALA A 197 -5.91 6.69 -3.90
C ALA A 197 -7.04 6.14 -4.76
N PHE A 198 -7.53 6.96 -5.68
CA PHE A 198 -8.61 6.62 -6.60
C PHE A 198 -8.02 6.06 -7.88
N LEU A 199 -8.08 4.74 -8.04
CA LEU A 199 -7.47 4.05 -9.18
C LEU A 199 -8.45 3.07 -9.80
N PRO A 200 -8.48 2.96 -11.14
CA PRO A 200 -9.31 1.96 -11.79
C PRO A 200 -8.74 0.56 -11.52
N VAL A 201 -9.63 -0.43 -11.53
CA VAL A 201 -9.27 -1.86 -11.49
C VAL A 201 -9.59 -2.49 -12.84
N ASN A 202 -8.69 -3.35 -13.32
CA ASN A 202 -8.83 -4.05 -14.62
C ASN A 202 -9.95 -5.13 -14.62
N GLN A 203 -10.63 -5.37 -13.50
CA GLN A 203 -11.72 -6.35 -13.45
C GLN A 203 -13.00 -5.81 -14.11
N VAL A 204 -13.52 -6.63 -15.02
CA VAL A 204 -14.75 -6.52 -15.84
C VAL A 204 -15.70 -5.38 -15.45
N ILE A 205 -15.38 -4.16 -15.88
CA ILE A 205 -16.41 -3.15 -16.09
C ILE A 205 -17.30 -3.70 -17.20
N ARG A 206 -18.47 -4.20 -16.80
CA ARG A 206 -19.46 -4.85 -17.68
C ARG A 206 -19.96 -3.90 -18.78
N ASP A 207 -19.80 -2.60 -18.58
CA ASP A 207 -20.20 -1.55 -19.50
C ASP A 207 -19.15 -0.42 -19.57
N LYS A 208 -18.26 -0.46 -20.58
CA LYS A 208 -17.21 0.56 -20.80
C LYS A 208 -17.77 1.97 -21.08
N SER A 209 -19.08 2.10 -21.30
CA SER A 209 -19.75 3.36 -21.64
C SER A 209 -19.92 4.32 -20.44
N THR A 210 -19.76 3.83 -19.21
CA THR A 210 -20.00 4.61 -17.98
C THR A 210 -18.70 5.08 -17.30
N SER A 211 -17.54 4.55 -17.68
CA SER A 211 -16.25 4.93 -17.10
C SER A 211 -15.81 6.30 -17.62
N SER A 212 -15.62 7.26 -16.71
CA SER A 212 -14.98 8.56 -17.02
C SER A 212 -13.45 8.47 -17.10
N THR A 213 -12.89 7.30 -16.75
CA THR A 213 -11.45 7.07 -16.63
C THR A 213 -10.72 7.05 -17.97
N ILE A 214 -9.60 7.77 -18.02
CA ILE A 214 -8.70 7.88 -19.19
C ILE A 214 -7.99 6.52 -19.43
N PRO A 215 -7.93 6.00 -20.67
CA PRO A 215 -7.30 4.70 -20.99
C PRO A 215 -5.86 4.56 -20.51
N GLU A 216 -5.08 5.63 -20.57
CA GLU A 216 -3.69 5.66 -20.11
C GLU A 216 -3.56 5.34 -18.63
N LEU A 217 -4.53 5.74 -17.80
CA LEU A 217 -4.51 5.49 -16.36
C LEU A 217 -4.59 3.99 -16.05
N TYR A 218 -5.40 3.22 -16.79
CA TYR A 218 -5.46 1.76 -16.63
C TYR A 218 -4.10 1.08 -16.85
N ARG A 219 -3.21 1.68 -17.66
CA ARG A 219 -1.88 1.12 -17.96
C ARG A 219 -0.87 1.38 -16.86
N ILE A 220 -1.04 2.46 -16.10
CA ILE A 220 -0.12 2.88 -15.04
C ILE A 220 -0.71 2.67 -13.64
N ALA A 221 -1.99 2.30 -13.52
CA ALA A 221 -2.68 2.17 -12.23
C ALA A 221 -1.97 1.19 -11.29
N ASP A 222 -1.47 0.06 -11.81
CA ASP A 222 -0.71 -0.90 -11.03
C ASP A 222 0.66 -0.32 -10.60
N ASP A 223 1.33 0.45 -11.46
CA ASP A 223 2.59 1.14 -11.12
C ASP A 223 2.38 2.18 -10.00
N VAL A 224 1.29 2.97 -10.08
CA VAL A 224 0.90 3.93 -9.04
C VAL A 224 0.60 3.21 -7.72
N ARG A 225 -0.15 2.10 -7.79
CA ARG A 225 -0.49 1.28 -6.62
C ARG A 225 0.76 0.77 -5.92
N ILE A 226 1.67 0.14 -6.67
CA ILE A 226 2.94 -0.39 -6.15
C ILE A 226 3.74 0.71 -5.46
N MET A 227 3.82 1.90 -6.06
CA MET A 227 4.55 3.01 -5.47
C MET A 227 3.94 3.46 -4.13
N LEU A 228 2.61 3.66 -4.09
CA LEU A 228 1.92 4.14 -2.90
C LEU A 228 1.91 3.10 -1.76
N GLU A 229 1.84 1.80 -2.07
CA GLU A 229 1.90 0.70 -1.10
C GLU A 229 3.18 0.70 -0.26
N GLN A 230 4.23 1.39 -0.70
CA GLN A 230 5.46 1.56 0.09
C GLN A 230 5.26 2.51 1.28
N LEU A 231 4.29 3.43 1.24
CA LEU A 231 4.12 4.47 2.26
C LEU A 231 3.91 3.92 3.68
N PRO A 232 2.95 2.99 3.93
CA PRO A 232 2.76 2.41 5.26
C PRO A 232 3.97 1.59 5.72
N GLY A 233 4.72 1.02 4.78
CA GLY A 233 5.97 0.30 5.06
C GLY A 233 7.12 1.21 5.47
N ILE A 234 7.14 2.47 5.00
CA ILE A 234 8.16 3.47 5.38
C ILE A 234 7.79 4.14 6.71
N ASN A 235 6.51 4.45 6.92
CA ASN A 235 6.01 5.08 8.15
C ASN A 235 4.65 4.49 8.56
N SER A 236 4.61 3.85 9.73
CA SER A 236 3.41 3.19 10.25
C SER A 236 2.26 4.14 10.64
N ASN A 237 2.51 5.45 10.69
CA ASN A 237 1.46 6.45 10.92
C ASN A 237 0.66 6.79 9.67
N ILE A 238 1.03 6.24 8.51
CA ILE A 238 0.33 6.46 7.24
C ILE A 238 -0.64 5.30 6.99
N SER A 239 -1.94 5.59 6.89
CA SER A 239 -2.92 4.65 6.35
C SER A 239 -3.08 4.87 4.85
N LEU A 240 -3.26 3.79 4.10
CA LEU A 240 -3.45 3.81 2.65
C LEU A 240 -4.66 2.98 2.28
N GLU A 241 -5.57 3.59 1.52
CA GLU A 241 -6.75 2.93 0.99
C GLU A 241 -6.89 3.20 -0.50
N PHE A 242 -7.31 2.17 -1.24
CA PHE A 242 -7.56 2.27 -2.67
C PHE A 242 -9.06 2.22 -2.94
N HIS A 243 -9.52 3.19 -3.70
CA HIS A 243 -10.92 3.38 -4.07
C HIS A 243 -11.05 3.36 -5.59
N ASN A 244 -12.23 2.99 -6.11
CA ASN A 244 -12.53 3.14 -7.53
C ASN A 244 -13.66 4.17 -7.67
N ALA A 245 -13.33 5.32 -8.23
CA ALA A 245 -14.26 6.44 -8.38
C ALA A 245 -15.43 6.16 -9.34
N ASP A 246 -15.29 5.17 -10.23
CA ASP A 246 -16.36 4.79 -11.16
C ASP A 246 -17.41 3.86 -10.52
N LEU A 247 -17.23 3.43 -9.26
CA LEU A 247 -18.22 2.61 -8.55
C LEU A 247 -19.27 3.50 -7.86
N ALA A 248 -20.55 3.14 -8.04
CA ALA A 248 -21.69 3.95 -7.61
C ALA A 248 -21.84 4.13 -6.08
N ASP A 249 -21.15 3.33 -5.28
CA ASP A 249 -21.23 3.32 -3.81
C ASP A 249 -20.16 4.19 -3.13
N PHE A 250 -19.40 4.99 -3.89
CA PHE A 250 -18.41 5.88 -3.28
C PHE A 250 -19.10 7.13 -2.68
N ASP A 251 -19.17 7.21 -1.35
CA ASP A 251 -19.78 8.33 -0.62
C ASP A 251 -19.09 9.65 -0.97
N SER A 252 -19.77 10.44 -1.81
CA SER A 252 -19.31 11.75 -2.30
C SER A 252 -19.24 12.82 -1.21
N ASP A 253 -19.86 12.58 -0.06
CA ASP A 253 -20.05 13.60 0.97
C ASP A 253 -18.73 13.91 1.72
N GLU A 254 -17.83 12.93 1.83
CA GLU A 254 -16.57 13.09 2.56
C GLU A 254 -15.45 13.70 1.69
N PHE A 255 -15.38 13.34 0.41
CA PHE A 255 -14.29 13.74 -0.50
C PHE A 255 -14.72 14.67 -1.64
N GLY A 256 -16.02 14.95 -1.75
CA GLY A 256 -16.61 15.64 -2.88
C GLY A 256 -16.60 14.79 -4.16
N THR A 257 -16.76 15.44 -5.31
CA THR A 257 -16.62 14.78 -6.61
C THR A 257 -15.14 14.47 -6.87
N VAL A 258 -14.78 13.19 -6.93
CA VAL A 258 -13.43 12.71 -7.19
C VAL A 258 -13.46 11.76 -8.38
N GLY A 259 -12.51 11.90 -9.30
CA GLY A 259 -12.31 10.99 -10.42
C GLY A 259 -11.10 10.08 -10.20
N ASN A 260 -11.07 8.95 -10.90
CA ASN A 260 -9.92 8.06 -10.94
C ASN A 260 -8.68 8.83 -11.46
N GLY A 261 -7.53 8.60 -10.82
CA GLY A 261 -6.29 9.35 -11.02
C GLY A 261 -6.03 10.40 -9.94
N THR A 262 -6.95 10.55 -8.98
CA THR A 262 -6.77 11.45 -7.84
C THR A 262 -6.20 10.69 -6.64
N ILE A 263 -5.23 11.27 -5.95
CA ILE A 263 -4.69 10.79 -4.68
C ILE A 263 -4.92 11.88 -3.65
N ILE A 264 -5.77 11.60 -2.66
CA ILE A 264 -6.10 12.52 -1.57
C ILE A 264 -5.24 12.14 -0.37
N ILE A 265 -4.41 13.07 0.05
CA ILE A 265 -3.55 12.93 1.23
C ILE A 265 -4.10 13.90 2.27
N ARG A 266 -4.48 13.40 3.44
CA ARG A 266 -5.12 14.20 4.48
C ARG A 266 -4.62 13.88 5.87
N ALA A 267 -4.69 14.85 6.77
CA ALA A 267 -4.41 14.67 8.19
C ALA A 267 -5.41 15.47 9.02
N LEU A 268 -5.69 15.01 10.24
CA LEU A 268 -6.54 15.72 11.18
C LEU A 268 -5.87 17.04 11.60
N LYS A 269 -6.64 18.13 11.58
CA LYS A 269 -6.20 19.44 12.09
C LYS A 269 -5.84 19.30 13.58
N LYS A 270 -4.64 19.77 13.95
CA LYS A 270 -4.21 19.86 15.36
C LYS A 270 -4.73 21.19 15.95
N GLY A 271 -5.73 21.13 16.84
CA GLY A 271 -6.29 22.30 17.55
C GLY A 271 -7.80 22.21 17.79
N ASP A 272 -8.40 23.24 18.38
CA ASP A 272 -9.86 23.36 18.50
C ASP A 272 -10.46 23.56 17.11
N VAL A 273 -11.06 22.50 16.58
CA VAL A 273 -11.80 22.54 15.31
C VAL A 273 -13.19 23.09 15.64
N GLU A 274 -13.51 24.28 15.14
CA GLU A 274 -14.89 24.80 15.19
C GLU A 274 -15.81 23.85 14.42
N SER A 275 -16.99 23.60 14.97
CA SER A 275 -17.94 22.54 14.54
C SER A 275 -18.50 22.66 13.11
N ASP A 276 -18.14 23.68 12.35
CA ASP A 276 -18.59 23.94 10.96
C ASP A 276 -17.44 23.86 9.92
N ASP A 277 -16.23 23.50 10.34
CA ASP A 277 -15.06 23.40 9.45
C ASP A 277 -14.70 21.93 9.18
N HIS A 278 -14.34 21.60 7.94
CA HIS A 278 -13.84 20.27 7.59
C HIS A 278 -12.64 19.94 8.48
N PRO A 279 -12.64 18.84 9.26
CA PRO A 279 -11.65 18.57 10.30
C PRO A 279 -10.28 18.17 9.74
N TYR A 280 -10.17 18.01 8.42
CA TYR A 280 -8.98 17.57 7.73
C TYR A 280 -8.30 18.71 6.98
N VAL A 281 -6.96 18.67 6.93
CA VAL A 281 -6.18 19.38 5.92
C VAL A 281 -5.93 18.40 4.78
N ASP A 282 -6.48 18.66 3.60
CA ASP A 282 -6.35 17.80 2.43
C ASP A 282 -5.42 18.39 1.37
N ARG A 283 -4.72 17.51 0.67
CA ARG A 283 -3.92 17.80 -0.52
C ARG A 283 -4.19 16.75 -1.57
N ARG A 284 -4.49 17.21 -2.79
CA ARG A 284 -4.77 16.35 -3.94
C ARG A 284 -3.55 16.31 -4.86
N VAL A 285 -3.13 15.11 -5.20
CA VAL A 285 -2.11 14.81 -6.19
C VAL A 285 -2.78 14.08 -7.34
N TYR A 286 -2.42 14.41 -8.58
CA TYR A 286 -3.09 13.88 -9.77
C TYR A 286 -2.12 13.10 -10.63
N VAL A 287 -2.55 11.92 -11.08
CA VAL A 287 -1.78 11.03 -11.96
C VAL A 287 -2.71 10.46 -13.00
N TYR A 288 -2.48 10.82 -14.26
CA TYR A 288 -3.28 10.33 -15.39
C TYR A 288 -2.41 9.66 -16.46
N THR A 289 -1.15 10.06 -16.56
CA THR A 289 -0.23 9.64 -17.63
C THR A 289 1.11 9.21 -17.08
N LYS A 290 1.91 8.51 -17.91
CA LYS A 290 3.27 8.13 -17.56
C LYS A 290 4.18 9.32 -17.24
N LYS A 291 3.92 10.50 -17.81
CA LYS A 291 4.67 11.72 -17.49
C LYS A 291 4.41 12.18 -16.05
N ASP A 292 3.19 11.97 -15.56
CA ASP A 292 2.83 12.34 -14.19
C ASP A 292 3.54 11.43 -13.17
N MET A 293 3.84 10.18 -13.53
CA MET A 293 4.66 9.27 -12.72
C MET A 293 6.05 9.82 -12.42
N GLU A 294 6.66 10.58 -13.34
CA GLU A 294 7.97 11.20 -13.12
C GLU A 294 7.94 12.28 -12.03
N ARG A 295 6.75 12.85 -11.78
CA ARG A 295 6.52 13.89 -10.77
C ARG A 295 5.86 13.38 -9.51
N LEU A 296 5.24 12.20 -9.58
CA LEU A 296 4.43 11.62 -8.51
C LEU A 296 5.19 11.55 -7.19
N GLU A 297 6.47 11.14 -7.20
CA GLU A 297 7.29 11.12 -5.98
C GLU A 297 7.37 12.48 -5.33
N ARG A 298 7.76 13.49 -6.10
CA ARG A 298 7.95 14.86 -5.62
C ARG A 298 6.64 15.44 -5.08
N GLU A 299 5.53 15.18 -5.77
CA GLU A 299 4.21 15.71 -5.41
C GLU A 299 3.60 15.01 -4.19
N SER A 300 3.72 13.68 -4.11
CA SER A 300 3.27 12.89 -2.95
C SER A 300 4.05 13.25 -1.68
N VAL A 301 5.38 13.32 -1.74
CA VAL A 301 6.23 13.73 -0.61
C VAL A 301 5.88 15.15 -0.14
N ARG A 302 5.66 16.07 -1.08
CA ARG A 302 5.24 17.44 -0.77
C ARG A 302 3.89 17.47 -0.06
N ALA A 303 2.91 16.76 -0.58
CA ALA A 303 1.57 16.71 -0.01
C ALA A 303 1.61 16.11 1.40
N LEU A 304 2.34 15.00 1.61
CA LEU A 304 2.56 14.38 2.92
C LEU A 304 3.19 15.37 3.91
N LEU A 305 4.23 16.11 3.52
CA LEU A 305 4.87 17.14 4.35
C LEU A 305 3.90 18.27 4.73
N GLN A 306 3.08 18.71 3.78
CA GLN A 306 2.17 19.84 3.98
C GLN A 306 0.99 19.51 4.88
N VAL A 307 0.51 18.26 4.91
CA VAL A 307 -0.60 17.85 5.79
C VAL A 307 -0.13 17.42 7.18
N SER A 308 1.06 16.82 7.29
CA SER A 308 1.56 16.27 8.56
C SER A 308 2.04 17.34 9.54
N SER A 309 2.56 18.46 9.03
CA SER A 309 3.17 19.52 9.83
C SER A 309 2.43 20.85 9.69
N PRO A 310 2.33 21.66 10.75
CA PRO A 310 1.86 23.04 10.62
C PRO A 310 2.83 23.84 9.74
N PRO A 311 2.33 24.78 8.93
CA PRO A 311 3.18 25.63 8.11
C PRO A 311 4.05 26.52 9.00
N ARG A 312 5.32 26.71 8.61
CA ARG A 312 6.24 27.61 9.33
C ARG A 312 6.33 28.96 8.64
N MET A 313 6.20 30.06 9.37
CA MET A 313 6.25 31.41 8.80
C MET A 313 7.69 31.94 8.76
N VAL A 314 8.14 32.35 7.58
CA VAL A 314 9.46 32.97 7.38
C VAL A 314 9.28 34.36 6.80
N TYR A 315 9.88 35.34 7.46
CA TYR A 315 9.80 36.74 7.08
C TYR A 315 11.08 37.22 6.37
N PHE A 316 10.91 38.02 5.33
CA PHE A 316 11.99 38.64 4.55
C PHE A 316 11.83 40.17 4.58
N PRO A 317 12.72 40.92 5.22
CA PRO A 317 12.74 42.38 5.07
C PRO A 317 12.92 42.80 3.62
N ALA A 318 12.22 43.88 3.24
CA ALA A 318 12.27 44.43 1.87
C ALA A 318 12.54 45.95 1.84
N ALA A 319 12.89 46.56 2.97
CA ALA A 319 12.99 48.01 3.12
C ALA A 319 14.39 48.59 2.81
N ASN A 320 15.44 47.76 2.82
CA ASN A 320 16.85 48.17 2.73
C ASN A 320 17.53 47.64 1.46
N GLY A 321 16.73 47.34 0.43
CA GLY A 321 17.21 46.80 -0.85
C GLY A 321 17.77 45.39 -0.71
N GLU A 322 17.24 44.60 0.23
CA GLU A 322 17.50 43.18 0.35
C GLU A 322 17.17 42.44 -0.94
N ARG A 323 17.92 41.36 -1.17
CA ARG A 323 17.72 40.49 -2.32
C ARG A 323 16.44 39.68 -2.14
N ILE A 324 15.33 40.24 -2.61
CA ILE A 324 14.02 39.57 -2.67
C ILE A 324 13.79 38.92 -4.04
N SER A 325 12.61 38.29 -4.19
CA SER A 325 12.08 37.84 -5.48
C SER A 325 11.96 39.01 -6.45
N LEU A 326 12.86 39.09 -7.43
CA LEU A 326 12.73 40.01 -8.57
C LEU A 326 11.84 39.38 -9.66
N PRO A 327 11.15 40.18 -10.49
CA PRO A 327 10.34 39.67 -11.59
C PRO A 327 11.16 38.74 -12.50
N LYS A 328 10.55 37.63 -12.95
CA LYS A 328 11.12 36.56 -13.81
C LYS A 328 11.82 37.01 -15.10
N ALA A 329 11.74 38.30 -15.46
CA ALA A 329 12.19 38.82 -16.75
C ALA A 329 13.71 38.99 -16.88
N ALA A 330 14.48 38.96 -15.78
CA ALA A 330 15.93 39.02 -15.85
C ALA A 330 16.54 37.85 -15.07
N ALA A 331 17.40 37.08 -15.72
CA ALA A 331 18.31 36.14 -15.05
C ALA A 331 19.28 36.96 -14.19
N ASN A 332 18.84 37.37 -13.00
CA ASN A 332 19.66 38.10 -12.06
C ASN A 332 20.42 37.06 -11.20
N PRO A 333 21.77 37.02 -11.26
CA PRO A 333 22.58 36.12 -10.44
C PRO A 333 22.42 36.36 -8.93
N HIS A 334 21.75 37.43 -8.51
CA HIS A 334 21.44 37.76 -7.12
C HIS A 334 20.01 37.37 -6.67
N SER A 335 19.22 36.73 -7.54
CA SER A 335 17.86 36.28 -7.21
C SER A 335 17.86 35.16 -6.16
N LEU A 336 16.95 35.25 -5.18
CA LEU A 336 16.68 34.18 -4.21
C LEU A 336 15.43 33.36 -4.54
N GLU A 337 14.88 33.44 -5.76
CA GLU A 337 13.62 32.76 -6.07
C GLU A 337 13.72 31.24 -5.96
N THR A 338 14.82 30.64 -6.45
CA THR A 338 15.04 29.18 -6.29
C THR A 338 15.08 28.77 -4.82
N PHE A 339 15.73 29.57 -3.96
CA PHE A 339 15.74 29.32 -2.52
C PHE A 339 14.33 29.42 -1.93
N ARG A 340 13.56 30.46 -2.29
CA ARG A 340 12.17 30.66 -1.86
C ARG A 340 11.26 29.52 -2.31
N GLU A 341 11.40 29.03 -3.54
CA GLU A 341 10.66 27.88 -4.07
C GLU A 341 11.00 26.60 -3.31
N LEU A 342 12.29 26.35 -3.03
CA LEU A 342 12.74 25.17 -2.29
C LEU A 342 12.23 25.17 -0.85
N ILE A 343 12.24 26.29 -0.14
CA ILE A 343 11.70 26.30 1.23
C ILE A 343 10.17 26.22 1.24
N ARG A 344 9.46 26.79 0.26
CA ARG A 344 8.00 26.58 0.11
C ARG A 344 7.63 25.11 -0.09
N TYR A 345 8.51 24.32 -0.72
CA TYR A 345 8.34 22.88 -0.85
C TYR A 345 8.27 22.19 0.53
N TYR A 346 9.10 22.62 1.48
CA TYR A 346 9.15 22.11 2.86
C TYR A 346 8.12 22.75 3.81
N ASN A 347 6.97 23.20 3.27
CA ASN A 347 5.86 23.77 4.05
C ASN A 347 6.19 25.09 4.79
N TYR A 348 7.16 25.86 4.31
CA TYR A 348 7.38 27.23 4.79
C TYR A 348 6.50 28.23 4.02
N ARG A 349 5.81 29.11 4.75
CA ARG A 349 5.09 30.28 4.21
C ARG A 349 6.00 31.49 4.27
N LEU A 350 6.10 32.22 3.18
CA LEU A 350 7.00 33.37 3.07
C LEU A 350 6.18 34.65 3.06
N ARG A 351 6.58 35.61 3.89
CA ARG A 351 6.02 36.97 3.93
C ARG A 351 7.15 37.99 3.87
N ASP A 352 6.85 39.15 3.32
CA ASP A 352 7.81 40.25 3.28
C ASP A 352 7.50 41.22 4.43
N LEU A 353 8.52 41.64 5.19
CA LEU A 353 8.40 42.68 6.23
C LEU A 353 8.48 44.05 5.58
N GLY A 354 7.52 44.92 5.92
CA GLY A 354 7.41 46.29 5.39
C GLY A 354 6.38 46.46 4.26
N ALA A 355 5.83 45.39 3.66
CA ALA A 355 4.76 45.47 2.66
C ALA A 355 3.32 45.36 3.26
N GLY A 356 3.21 45.47 4.59
CA GLY A 356 1.96 45.28 5.33
C GLY A 356 2.13 44.94 6.82
N ALA A 357 3.37 44.78 7.31
CA ALA A 357 3.70 44.70 8.73
C ALA A 357 4.38 46.02 9.14
N ASP A 358 4.01 46.58 10.30
CA ASP A 358 4.50 47.82 10.89
C ASP A 358 6.00 47.74 11.26
N TRP A 359 6.87 47.53 10.27
CA TRP A 359 8.33 47.45 10.39
C TRP A 359 8.96 48.78 9.92
N PRO A 360 9.88 49.40 10.68
CA PRO A 360 10.62 48.89 11.84
C PRO A 360 9.80 48.98 13.15
N GLY A 361 9.47 47.82 13.70
CA GLY A 361 8.65 47.59 14.90
C GLY A 361 8.83 46.15 15.36
N PRO A 362 8.13 45.63 16.37
CA PRO A 362 8.32 44.24 16.79
C PRO A 362 8.10 43.24 15.64
N ILE A 363 8.98 42.24 15.52
CA ILE A 363 8.77 41.12 14.59
C ILE A 363 7.47 40.39 15.00
N PRO A 364 6.57 40.05 14.05
CA PRO A 364 5.31 39.36 14.36
C PRO A 364 5.50 38.09 15.20
N ASP A 365 4.58 37.85 16.13
CA ASP A 365 4.63 36.68 17.02
C ASP A 365 4.48 35.35 16.26
N ASP A 366 3.92 35.35 15.05
CA ASP A 366 3.80 34.18 14.18
C ASP A 366 5.10 33.82 13.45
N ALA A 367 6.18 34.61 13.59
CA ALA A 367 7.43 34.41 12.87
C ALA A 367 8.31 33.28 13.44
N ASP A 368 8.41 32.16 12.71
CA ASP A 368 9.34 31.06 13.03
C ASP A 368 10.80 31.40 12.69
N ALA A 369 11.01 32.23 11.67
CA ALA A 369 12.34 32.73 11.30
C ALA A 369 12.28 34.05 10.51
N VAL A 370 13.40 34.78 10.53
CA VAL A 370 13.64 35.97 9.71
C VAL A 370 14.90 35.76 8.86
N VAL A 371 14.84 36.09 7.57
CA VAL A 371 15.97 35.98 6.63
C VAL A 371 16.42 37.36 6.20
N LEU A 372 17.63 37.76 6.61
CA LEU A 372 18.25 39.02 6.27
C LEU A 372 19.16 38.82 5.05
N ALA A 373 18.64 39.13 3.87
CA ALA A 373 19.24 38.75 2.59
C ALA A 373 20.05 39.87 1.93
N GLY A 374 21.29 40.08 2.38
CA GLY A 374 22.26 40.99 1.75
C GLY A 374 21.71 42.40 1.47
N PRO A 375 21.27 43.14 2.50
CA PRO A 375 20.75 44.49 2.35
C PRO A 375 21.79 45.41 1.71
N THR A 376 21.33 46.33 0.87
CA THR A 376 22.19 47.32 0.19
C THR A 376 22.29 48.64 0.96
N ALA A 377 21.54 48.79 2.05
CA ALA A 377 21.66 49.87 3.02
C ALA A 377 21.66 49.30 4.46
N PRO A 378 22.44 49.88 5.40
CA PRO A 378 22.46 49.41 6.78
C PRO A 378 21.09 49.58 7.47
N TYR A 379 20.75 48.69 8.40
CA TYR A 379 19.54 48.84 9.20
C TYR A 379 19.65 50.04 10.15
N ASN A 380 18.53 50.75 10.37
CA ASN A 380 18.45 51.80 11.38
C ASN A 380 18.39 51.20 12.80
N ASP A 381 18.60 52.03 13.82
CA ASP A 381 18.71 51.53 15.20
C ASP A 381 17.43 50.87 15.73
N GLU A 382 16.26 51.32 15.26
CA GLU A 382 14.96 50.72 15.61
C GLU A 382 14.81 49.29 15.04
N ALA A 383 15.12 49.09 13.75
CA ALA A 383 15.14 47.77 13.12
C ALA A 383 16.16 46.83 13.79
N ARG A 384 17.35 47.35 14.13
CA ARG A 384 18.39 46.59 14.83
C ARG A 384 17.90 46.10 16.19
N GLN A 385 17.29 47.00 16.96
CA GLN A 385 16.77 46.67 18.29
C GLN A 385 15.66 45.61 18.20
N ALA A 386 14.73 45.74 17.25
CA ALA A 386 13.66 44.77 17.08
C ALA A 386 14.17 43.38 16.65
N LEU A 387 15.20 43.30 15.79
CA LEU A 387 15.85 42.04 15.43
C LEU A 387 16.59 41.42 16.63
N LEU A 388 17.29 42.24 17.44
CA LEU A 388 17.95 41.77 18.65
C LEU A 388 16.95 41.21 19.67
N ASP A 389 15.83 41.91 19.88
CA ASP A 389 14.81 41.48 20.82
C ASP A 389 14.12 40.19 20.36
N TYR A 390 13.87 40.05 19.05
CA TYR A 390 13.37 38.80 18.47
C TYR A 390 14.35 37.63 18.71
N ALA A 391 15.64 37.83 18.42
CA ALA A 391 16.66 36.80 18.63
C ALA A 391 16.83 36.43 20.11
N ARG A 392 16.81 37.40 21.03
CA ARG A 392 16.91 37.18 22.48
C ARG A 392 15.71 36.41 23.05
N LYS A 393 14.54 36.53 22.43
CA LYS A 393 13.35 35.73 22.75
C LYS A 393 13.40 34.29 22.21
N GLY A 394 14.49 33.90 21.54
CA GLY A 394 14.66 32.57 20.94
C GLY A 394 14.24 32.50 19.47
N GLY A 395 13.92 33.64 18.85
CA GLY A 395 13.65 33.75 17.43
C GLY A 395 14.86 33.35 16.58
N LYS A 396 14.60 32.87 15.36
CA LYS A 396 15.66 32.35 14.47
C LYS A 396 15.96 33.37 13.38
N ILE A 397 17.22 33.78 13.27
CA ILE A 397 17.66 34.71 12.22
C ILE A 397 18.67 34.00 11.31
N MET A 398 18.42 34.03 10.01
CA MET A 398 19.38 33.66 8.98
C MET A 398 19.93 34.93 8.35
N VAL A 399 21.25 35.08 8.34
CA VAL A 399 21.93 36.24 7.77
C VAL A 399 22.70 35.81 6.52
N LEU A 400 22.49 36.52 5.42
CA LEU A 400 23.26 36.38 4.19
C LEU A 400 24.02 37.70 3.96
N ILE A 401 25.34 37.66 4.11
CA ILE A 401 26.19 38.86 3.99
C ILE A 401 26.74 38.95 2.56
N ASP A 402 26.54 40.10 1.93
CA ASP A 402 27.18 40.40 0.66
C ASP A 402 28.56 41.06 0.93
N PRO A 403 29.68 40.48 0.48
CA PRO A 403 31.01 41.07 0.70
C PRO A 403 31.18 42.48 0.12
N ALA A 404 30.43 42.79 -0.95
CA ALA A 404 30.39 44.12 -1.57
C ALA A 404 29.42 45.07 -0.85
N GLY A 405 28.52 44.55 -0.02
CA GLY A 405 27.49 45.31 0.68
C GLY A 405 28.03 46.18 1.82
N PRO A 406 27.24 47.17 2.28
CA PRO A 406 27.61 48.03 3.40
C PRO A 406 27.23 47.48 4.78
N GLU A 407 26.34 46.49 4.87
CA GLU A 407 25.89 45.90 6.13
C GLU A 407 26.71 44.66 6.51
N THR A 408 27.32 44.70 7.70
CA THR A 408 28.22 43.65 8.21
C THR A 408 27.57 42.77 9.26
N PHE A 409 26.42 43.17 9.81
CA PHE A 409 25.74 42.52 10.93
C PHE A 409 26.58 42.41 12.22
N GLU A 410 27.67 43.16 12.35
CA GLU A 410 28.49 43.16 13.58
C GLU A 410 27.68 43.55 14.82
N TRP A 411 26.77 44.52 14.68
CA TRP A 411 25.85 44.90 15.75
C TRP A 411 24.98 43.73 16.25
N LEU A 412 24.61 42.79 15.38
CA LEU A 412 23.82 41.61 15.72
C LEU A 412 24.70 40.58 16.45
N PHE A 413 25.92 40.36 15.96
CA PHE A 413 26.86 39.43 16.58
C PHE A 413 27.30 39.91 17.97
N GLU A 414 27.64 41.18 18.11
CA GLU A 414 27.98 41.79 19.39
C GLU A 414 26.79 41.80 20.35
N GLY A 415 25.61 42.20 19.87
CA GLY A 415 24.39 42.27 20.67
C GLY A 415 23.88 40.90 21.17
N LEU A 416 24.31 39.81 20.53
CA LEU A 416 24.03 38.41 20.91
C LEU A 416 25.25 37.68 21.50
N ALA A 417 26.38 38.37 21.71
CA ALA A 417 27.64 37.78 22.20
C ALA A 417 28.14 36.58 21.38
N ILE A 418 27.95 36.62 20.06
CA ILE A 418 28.43 35.59 19.14
C ILE A 418 29.95 35.80 18.92
N PRO A 419 30.80 34.76 19.06
CA PRO A 419 32.26 34.89 18.99
C PRO A 419 32.79 34.99 17.55
N TYR A 420 32.00 35.49 16.61
CA TYR A 420 32.37 35.65 15.21
C TYR A 420 32.43 37.12 14.85
N LYS A 421 33.41 37.47 14.00
CA LYS A 421 33.56 38.82 13.44
C LYS A 421 33.52 38.74 11.92
N TYR A 422 32.89 39.74 11.31
CA TYR A 422 32.90 39.85 9.87
C TYR A 422 34.28 40.31 9.39
N GLN A 423 34.81 39.64 8.38
CA GLN A 423 36.05 40.05 7.71
C GLN A 423 35.73 40.32 6.24
N ARG A 424 35.98 41.55 5.78
CA ARG A 424 35.70 41.95 4.41
C ARG A 424 36.69 41.32 3.43
N GLN A 425 36.38 40.11 2.98
CA GLN A 425 37.18 39.37 2.02
C GLN A 425 36.30 38.44 1.19
N LEU A 426 36.69 38.15 -0.05
CA LEU A 426 36.06 37.08 -0.82
C LEU A 426 36.45 35.73 -0.22
N LEU A 427 35.50 34.80 -0.11
CA LEU A 427 35.74 33.47 0.43
C LEU A 427 36.57 32.55 -0.52
N SER A 428 36.90 33.02 -1.73
CA SER A 428 37.70 32.24 -2.69
C SER A 428 39.20 32.42 -2.43
N ASN A 429 39.90 31.29 -2.30
CA ASN A 429 41.36 31.23 -2.25
C ASN A 429 42.01 31.21 -3.64
N ASN A 430 41.23 31.24 -4.74
CA ASN A 430 41.76 31.21 -6.09
C ASN A 430 41.78 32.61 -6.72
N PRO A 431 42.94 33.28 -6.84
CA PRO A 431 43.04 34.62 -7.40
C PRO A 431 42.65 34.67 -8.90
N ARG A 432 42.61 33.52 -9.61
CA ARG A 432 42.16 33.44 -11.01
C ARG A 432 40.66 33.25 -11.15
N ARG A 433 39.96 32.83 -10.09
CA ARG A 433 38.51 32.58 -10.06
C ARG A 433 37.90 33.11 -8.76
N PRO A 434 37.85 34.44 -8.61
CA PRO A 434 37.22 35.07 -7.45
C PRO A 434 35.75 34.64 -7.35
N GLY A 435 35.33 34.23 -6.15
CA GLY A 435 33.96 33.74 -5.87
C GLY A 435 33.75 32.23 -5.96
N GLU A 436 34.66 31.46 -6.59
CA GLU A 436 34.60 29.98 -6.53
C GLU A 436 35.17 29.46 -5.20
N LEU A 437 34.36 28.75 -4.43
CA LEU A 437 34.76 28.09 -3.19
C LEU A 437 35.42 26.75 -3.50
N TYR A 438 36.67 26.58 -3.04
CA TYR A 438 37.35 25.29 -3.02
C TYR A 438 37.41 24.79 -1.58
N LEU A 439 36.49 23.89 -1.24
CA LEU A 439 36.45 23.25 0.08
C LEU A 439 37.26 21.95 0.01
N GLN A 440 38.33 21.85 0.79
CA GLN A 440 39.13 20.62 0.89
C GLN A 440 38.52 19.63 1.89
N GLN A 441 37.87 20.14 2.94
CA GLN A 441 37.25 19.35 3.98
C GLN A 441 36.11 20.16 4.63
N PHE A 442 35.02 19.49 4.98
CA PHE A 442 33.99 20.07 5.83
C PHE A 442 34.39 19.97 7.29
N GLU A 443 34.17 21.03 8.08
CA GLU A 443 34.26 20.91 9.53
C GLU A 443 33.25 19.90 10.07
N GLN A 444 33.56 19.26 11.19
CA GLN A 444 32.64 18.35 11.86
C GLN A 444 31.48 19.15 12.47
N HIS A 445 30.34 19.10 11.81
CA HIS A 445 29.13 19.78 12.24
C HIS A 445 27.92 18.91 11.90
N ARG A 446 26.82 19.01 12.66
CA ARG A 446 25.58 18.27 12.38
C ARG A 446 25.05 18.49 10.95
N MET A 447 25.28 19.66 10.38
CA MET A 447 24.90 19.97 8.99
C MET A 447 25.77 19.26 7.94
N THR A 448 26.98 18.85 8.29
CA THR A 448 27.98 18.25 7.37
C THR A 448 28.13 16.74 7.56
N GLU A 449 27.50 16.14 8.59
CA GLU A 449 27.52 14.70 8.88
C GLU A 449 27.14 13.84 7.66
N ASN A 450 26.14 14.27 6.88
CA ASN A 450 25.69 13.56 5.68
C ASN A 450 26.38 14.00 4.37
N LEU A 451 27.18 15.08 4.41
CA LEU A 451 27.91 15.59 3.24
C LEU A 451 29.28 14.90 3.07
N ASN A 452 29.80 14.29 4.13
CA ASN A 452 31.07 13.56 4.12
C ASN A 452 31.04 12.19 3.42
N VAL A 453 29.92 11.79 2.82
CA VAL A 453 29.76 10.45 2.21
C VAL A 453 30.29 10.40 0.75
N GLY A 454 30.59 11.55 0.14
CA GLY A 454 31.01 11.65 -1.27
C GLY A 454 32.52 11.73 -1.55
N GLY A 455 33.38 11.39 -0.58
CA GLY A 455 34.83 11.69 -0.69
C GLY A 455 35.76 10.72 0.03
N LYS A 456 35.52 9.41 -0.08
CA LYS A 456 36.56 8.41 0.18
C LYS A 456 37.00 7.78 -1.14
N ALA A 457 38.01 8.40 -1.74
CA ALA A 457 38.93 7.75 -2.66
C ALA A 457 40.35 8.23 -2.32
N ALA A 458 40.93 7.62 -1.28
CA ALA A 458 42.34 7.23 -1.12
C ALA A 458 42.49 6.57 0.26
#